data_AF-A0A942P408-F1
#
_entry.id   AF-A0A942P408-F1
#
_cell.length_a   1.000
_cell.length_b   1.000
_cell.length_c   1.000
_cell.angle_alpha   90.00
_cell.angle_beta   90.00
_cell.angle_gamma   90.00
#
_symmetry.space_group_name_H-M   'P 1'
#
loop_
_entity.id
_entity.type
_entity.pdbx_description
1 polymer ?
#
loop_
_entity_poly.entity_id
_entity_poly.type
_entity_poly.pdbx_seq_one_letter_code
_entity_poly.pdbx_strand_id
1 'polypeptide(L)'
;MQSRTMLLAGAFITSMFLFSHCNEQAATTATVTNGGYESQVKWGEHLLRTGGCGDCHTPKKMTPMGPVDDSTLMLSGHPSQYPLPDIDRTILESKGMFASQTLTFWMGPWGVSFAANLTPDSTGTLSWTEEQFMTALREGYSKGIKNNRRLLPPMPVEATRNFTDDEIKAMFAYIRTIPPIKNVVPQPLPPASAPPPPPAK
;
A
#
# COMPACT_ATOMS: atom_id res chain seq x y z
N MET A 1 -92.66 39.88 -11.91
CA MET A 1 -91.51 40.21 -11.03
C MET A 1 -90.79 38.92 -10.69
N GLN A 2 -89.47 38.89 -10.93
CA GLN A 2 -88.46 37.87 -10.61
C GLN A 2 -88.60 36.49 -11.31
N SER A 3 -87.80 36.18 -12.36
CA SER A 3 -86.36 35.76 -12.34
C SER A 3 -86.23 34.28 -11.95
N ARG A 4 -85.66 33.31 -12.68
CA ARG A 4 -84.65 33.21 -13.77
C ARG A 4 -84.79 31.78 -14.38
N THR A 5 -84.76 31.54 -15.71
CA THR A 5 -83.57 31.27 -16.56
C THR A 5 -82.77 30.04 -16.07
N MET A 6 -82.37 28.98 -16.79
CA MET A 6 -82.58 28.31 -18.10
C MET A 6 -81.48 27.21 -18.15
N LEU A 7 -81.69 26.10 -18.88
CA LEU A 7 -80.68 25.21 -19.51
C LEU A 7 -79.69 24.42 -18.60
N LEU A 8 -79.07 23.29 -18.98
CA LEU A 8 -79.23 22.17 -19.92
C LEU A 8 -77.93 21.33 -19.71
N ALA A 9 -77.97 20.05 -20.09
CA ALA A 9 -76.85 19.25 -20.59
C ALA A 9 -75.82 18.61 -19.61
N GLY A 10 -75.85 17.27 -19.61
CA GLY A 10 -74.73 16.45 -20.10
C GLY A 10 -73.45 16.37 -19.26
N ALA A 11 -73.36 15.34 -18.42
CA ALA A 11 -72.08 14.89 -17.88
C ALA A 11 -71.51 13.76 -18.75
N PHE A 12 -70.66 14.12 -19.71
CA PHE A 12 -69.74 13.20 -20.36
C PHE A 12 -68.61 12.87 -19.38
N ILE A 13 -68.44 11.59 -19.05
CA ILE A 13 -67.34 11.07 -18.24
C ILE A 13 -66.09 11.07 -19.15
N THR A 14 -65.26 12.09 -19.06
CA THR A 14 -63.94 12.11 -19.70
C THR A 14 -62.88 11.61 -18.73
N SER A 15 -62.28 10.48 -19.15
CA SER A 15 -61.16 9.77 -18.55
C SER A 15 -60.05 10.69 -18.01
N MET A 16 -59.75 10.59 -16.71
CA MET A 16 -58.53 11.13 -16.11
C MET A 16 -57.32 10.33 -16.62
N PHE A 17 -56.66 10.82 -17.67
CA PHE A 17 -55.28 10.47 -17.96
C PHE A 17 -54.38 11.13 -16.90
N LEU A 18 -54.12 10.40 -15.81
CA LEU A 18 -53.03 10.70 -14.88
C LEU A 18 -51.71 10.42 -15.60
N PHE A 19 -51.12 11.46 -16.20
CA PHE A 19 -49.74 11.42 -16.66
C PHE A 19 -48.82 11.28 -15.44
N SER A 20 -48.45 10.02 -15.14
CA SER A 20 -47.35 9.68 -14.26
C SER A 20 -46.06 10.23 -14.86
N HIS A 21 -45.68 11.44 -14.46
CA HIS A 21 -44.35 11.97 -14.72
C HIS A 21 -43.38 11.23 -13.79
N CYS A 22 -42.84 10.11 -14.25
CA CYS A 22 -41.58 9.62 -13.71
C CYS A 22 -40.54 10.71 -13.98
N ASN A 23 -40.17 11.43 -12.92
CA ASN A 23 -38.99 12.26 -12.90
C ASN A 23 -37.78 11.33 -13.04
N GLU A 24 -37.37 11.06 -14.28
CA GLU A 24 -36.14 10.38 -14.61
C GLU A 24 -34.99 11.35 -14.33
N GLN A 25 -34.72 11.54 -13.04
CA GLN A 25 -33.52 12.19 -12.58
C GLN A 25 -32.40 11.19 -12.86
N ALA A 26 -31.80 11.30 -14.03
CA ALA A 26 -30.63 10.53 -14.44
C ALA A 26 -29.66 10.53 -13.26
N ALA A 27 -29.52 9.36 -12.62
CA ALA A 27 -28.61 9.19 -11.51
C ALA A 27 -27.20 9.39 -12.07
N THR A 28 -26.63 10.57 -11.82
CA THR A 28 -25.20 10.80 -12.01
C THR A 28 -24.50 9.90 -11.01
N THR A 29 -24.01 8.75 -11.47
CA THR A 29 -23.05 7.92 -10.75
C THR A 29 -21.83 8.80 -10.51
N ALA A 30 -21.76 9.41 -9.32
CA ALA A 30 -20.58 10.14 -8.91
C ALA A 30 -19.40 9.18 -8.95
N THR A 31 -18.40 9.48 -9.78
CA THR A 31 -17.12 8.78 -9.74
C THR A 31 -16.52 9.01 -8.36
N VAL A 32 -16.41 7.93 -7.56
CA VAL A 32 -15.73 7.99 -6.27
C VAL A 32 -14.25 8.24 -6.55
N THR A 33 -13.80 9.46 -6.33
CA THR A 33 -12.39 9.83 -6.43
C THR A 33 -11.67 9.43 -5.13
N ASN A 34 -10.39 9.09 -5.23
CA ASN A 34 -9.51 8.81 -4.10
C ASN A 34 -10.05 7.78 -3.08
N GLY A 35 -10.83 6.78 -3.52
CA GLY A 35 -11.45 5.81 -2.61
C GLY A 35 -12.37 6.42 -1.54
N GLY A 36 -12.90 7.62 -1.77
CA GLY A 36 -13.76 8.35 -0.82
C GLY A 36 -13.02 9.23 0.19
N TYR A 37 -11.69 9.37 0.08
CA TYR A 37 -10.89 10.26 0.92
C TYR A 37 -10.80 11.68 0.37
N GLU A 38 -10.53 12.64 1.26
CA GLU A 38 -10.42 14.07 0.95
C GLU A 38 -9.31 14.43 -0.06
N SER A 39 -8.31 13.56 -0.23
CA SER A 39 -7.23 13.73 -1.20
C SER A 39 -6.56 12.39 -1.55
N GLN A 40 -5.84 12.36 -2.68
CA GLN A 40 -5.01 11.22 -3.07
C GLN A 40 -3.98 10.86 -1.99
N VAL A 41 -3.34 11.86 -1.38
CA VAL A 41 -2.34 11.66 -0.32
C VAL A 41 -2.97 11.00 0.91
N LYS A 42 -4.19 11.39 1.29
CA LYS A 42 -4.89 10.81 2.45
C LYS A 42 -5.37 9.39 2.20
N TRP A 43 -5.79 9.10 0.98
CA TRP A 43 -6.06 7.72 0.56
C TRP A 43 -4.78 6.87 0.60
N GLY A 44 -3.67 7.42 0.09
CA GLY A 44 -2.36 6.77 0.13
C GLY A 44 -1.88 6.47 1.54
N GLU A 45 -2.03 7.43 2.46
CA GLU A 45 -1.76 7.24 3.88
C GLU A 45 -2.56 6.07 4.44
N HIS A 46 -3.88 6.04 4.17
CA HIS A 46 -4.73 4.95 4.60
C HIS A 46 -4.25 3.60 4.06
N LEU A 47 -4.02 3.49 2.75
CA LEU A 47 -3.60 2.26 2.09
C LEU A 47 -2.26 1.72 2.62
N LEU A 48 -1.28 2.59 2.90
CA LEU A 48 0.01 2.17 3.48
C LEU A 48 -0.15 1.66 4.91
N ARG A 49 -1.05 2.27 5.70
CA ARG A 49 -1.33 1.87 7.08
C ARG A 49 -2.12 0.55 7.13
N THR A 50 -3.20 0.44 6.35
CA THR A 50 -4.07 -0.75 6.37
C THR A 50 -3.50 -1.91 5.55
N GLY A 51 -2.67 -1.61 4.54
CA GLY A 51 -1.90 -2.59 3.79
C GLY A 51 -0.66 -3.12 4.54
N GLY A 52 -0.43 -2.70 5.79
CA GLY A 52 0.63 -3.24 6.64
C GLY A 52 2.05 -2.90 6.20
N CYS A 53 2.25 -1.90 5.34
CA CYS A 53 3.59 -1.56 4.84
C CYS A 53 4.51 -1.11 5.98
N GLY A 54 3.95 -0.42 6.98
CA GLY A 54 4.65 -0.03 8.20
C GLY A 54 5.13 -1.20 9.05
N ASP A 55 4.47 -2.36 8.99
CA ASP A 55 4.79 -3.51 9.86
C ASP A 55 6.23 -3.97 9.68
N CYS A 56 6.73 -3.91 8.44
CA CYS A 56 8.10 -4.28 8.10
C CYS A 56 9.01 -3.08 7.82
N HIS A 57 8.47 -1.97 7.30
CA HIS A 57 9.27 -0.82 6.90
C HIS A 57 9.45 0.25 7.97
N THR A 58 8.70 0.19 9.08
CA THR A 58 8.92 1.04 10.26
C THR A 58 9.58 0.21 11.36
N PRO A 59 10.79 0.56 11.83
CA PRO A 59 11.41 -0.10 12.97
C PRO A 59 10.50 -0.10 14.20
N LYS A 60 10.51 -1.20 14.94
CA LYS A 60 9.72 -1.35 16.16
C LYS A 60 10.53 -1.06 17.43
N LYS A 61 9.84 -0.50 18.43
CA LYS A 61 10.24 -0.44 19.83
C LYS A 61 9.55 -1.56 20.59
N MET A 62 10.31 -2.38 21.32
CA MET A 62 9.75 -3.44 22.15
C MET A 62 9.19 -2.85 23.44
N THR A 63 7.92 -3.13 23.73
CA THR A 63 7.25 -2.77 24.98
C THR A 63 6.74 -4.03 25.69
N PRO A 64 6.32 -3.96 26.97
CA PRO A 64 5.68 -5.10 27.64
C PRO A 64 4.41 -5.62 26.93
N MET A 65 3.75 -4.79 26.12
CA MET A 65 2.57 -5.17 25.33
C MET A 65 2.92 -5.65 23.91
N GLY A 66 4.22 -5.75 23.59
CA GLY A 66 4.71 -6.15 22.27
C GLY A 66 5.36 -5.00 21.47
N PRO A 67 5.72 -5.26 20.21
CA PRO A 67 6.35 -4.27 19.35
C PRO A 67 5.36 -3.16 18.98
N VAL A 68 5.81 -1.91 19.06
CA VAL A 68 5.09 -0.72 18.55
C VAL A 68 5.98 0.02 17.56
N ASP A 69 5.37 0.72 16.60
CA ASP A 69 6.12 1.52 15.63
C ASP A 69 6.96 2.60 16.32
N ASP A 70 8.22 2.73 15.88
CA ASP A 70 9.01 3.91 16.15
C ASP A 70 8.66 5.01 15.15
N SER A 71 7.75 5.91 15.56
CA SER A 71 7.29 7.00 14.70
C SER A 71 8.40 7.96 14.27
N THR A 72 9.54 8.02 14.97
CA THR A 72 10.67 8.85 14.55
C THR A 72 11.44 8.26 13.38
N LEU A 73 11.22 6.98 13.07
CA LEU A 73 11.85 6.20 12.01
C LEU A 73 10.79 5.63 11.05
N MET A 74 9.62 6.28 10.96
CA MET A 74 8.50 5.80 10.15
C MET A 74 8.96 5.53 8.71
N LEU A 75 8.74 4.29 8.25
CA LEU A 75 9.06 3.83 6.90
C LEU A 75 10.54 3.92 6.48
N SER A 76 11.48 4.08 7.43
CA SER A 76 12.91 4.17 7.13
C SER A 76 13.60 2.84 6.82
N GLY A 77 12.88 1.72 6.89
CA GLY A 77 13.43 0.37 6.70
C GLY A 77 14.29 -0.10 7.88
N HIS A 78 15.10 -1.13 7.65
CA HIS A 78 16.03 -1.63 8.66
C HIS A 78 17.09 -0.59 9.03
N PRO A 79 17.21 -0.16 10.29
CA PRO A 79 18.19 0.85 10.66
C PRO A 79 19.60 0.26 10.60
N SER A 80 20.47 0.84 9.78
CA SER A 80 21.80 0.30 9.45
C SER A 80 22.76 0.11 10.62
N GLN A 81 22.49 0.80 11.73
CA GLN A 81 23.26 0.72 12.96
C GLN A 81 22.99 -0.55 13.80
N TYR A 82 21.93 -1.31 13.49
CA TYR A 82 21.65 -2.56 14.18
C TYR A 82 22.38 -3.71 13.47
N PRO A 83 23.44 -4.28 14.06
CA PRO A 83 24.15 -5.38 13.44
C PRO A 83 23.26 -6.62 13.37
N LEU A 84 23.63 -7.54 12.47
CA LEU A 84 23.06 -8.87 12.51
C LEU A 84 23.43 -9.53 13.86
N PRO A 85 22.48 -10.24 14.48
CA PRO A 85 22.78 -10.97 15.71
C PRO A 85 23.78 -12.08 15.41
N ASP A 86 24.66 -12.34 16.37
CA ASP A 86 25.63 -13.44 16.31
C ASP A 86 24.90 -14.78 16.54
N ILE A 87 24.29 -15.29 15.47
CA ILE A 87 23.53 -16.53 15.45
C ILE A 87 24.04 -17.39 14.31
N ASP A 88 24.19 -18.69 14.56
CA ASP A 88 24.42 -19.67 13.50
C ASP A 88 23.22 -19.70 12.54
N ARG A 89 23.43 -19.06 11.40
CA ARG A 89 22.42 -18.93 10.36
C ARG A 89 22.04 -20.27 9.74
N THR A 90 22.93 -21.27 9.73
CA THR A 90 22.62 -22.60 9.19
C THR A 90 21.54 -23.29 10.02
N ILE A 91 21.57 -23.09 11.34
CA ILE A 91 20.55 -23.61 12.25
C ILE A 91 19.21 -22.92 11.99
N LEU A 92 19.20 -21.58 11.87
CA LEU A 92 17.96 -20.84 11.60
C LEU A 92 17.36 -21.23 10.25
N GLU A 93 18.18 -21.31 9.21
CA GLU A 93 17.80 -21.72 7.86
C GLU A 93 17.16 -23.13 7.86
N SER A 94 17.62 -24.03 8.73
CA SER A 94 17.03 -25.38 8.86
C SER A 94 15.74 -25.46 9.70
N LYS A 95 15.48 -24.45 10.56
CA LYS A 95 14.37 -24.47 11.53
C LYS A 95 13.19 -23.58 11.14
N GLY A 96 13.37 -22.68 10.18
CA GLY A 96 12.30 -21.86 9.64
C GLY A 96 12.71 -20.41 9.47
N MET A 97 11.85 -19.50 9.92
CA MET A 97 12.03 -18.06 9.77
C MET A 97 12.37 -17.41 11.10
N PHE A 98 13.36 -16.52 11.08
CA PHE A 98 13.66 -15.59 12.15
C PHE A 98 13.22 -14.19 11.73
N ALA A 99 12.70 -13.41 12.68
CA ALA A 99 12.40 -11.99 12.52
C ALA A 99 13.17 -11.20 13.58
N SER A 100 13.73 -10.05 13.20
CA SER A 100 14.41 -9.16 14.15
C SER A 100 13.44 -8.56 15.16
N GLN A 101 13.95 -8.11 16.31
CA GLN A 101 13.12 -7.39 17.31
C GLN A 101 12.48 -6.11 16.74
N THR A 102 13.15 -5.48 15.79
CA THR A 102 12.64 -4.30 15.09
C THR A 102 11.63 -4.63 14.00
N LEU A 103 11.38 -5.92 13.71
CA LEU A 103 10.60 -6.40 12.57
C LEU A 103 11.01 -5.72 11.26
N THR A 104 12.32 -5.60 10.99
CA THR A 104 12.83 -4.96 9.78
C THR A 104 13.84 -5.81 9.02
N PHE A 105 14.25 -6.95 9.55
CA PHE A 105 14.97 -7.96 8.77
C PHE A 105 14.52 -9.37 9.16
N TRP A 106 14.67 -10.29 8.22
CA TRP A 106 14.33 -11.70 8.40
C TRP A 106 15.44 -12.60 7.91
N MET A 107 15.52 -13.77 8.52
CA MET A 107 16.37 -14.85 8.06
C MET A 107 15.53 -16.09 7.78
N GLY A 108 15.89 -16.85 6.75
CA GLY A 108 15.27 -18.13 6.43
C GLY A 108 16.00 -18.81 5.27
N PRO A 109 15.45 -19.87 4.67
CA PRO A 109 16.12 -20.61 3.59
C PRO A 109 16.54 -19.78 2.37
N TRP A 110 16.05 -18.54 2.23
CA TRP A 110 16.45 -17.58 1.19
C TRP A 110 17.66 -16.71 1.58
N GLY A 111 18.21 -16.87 2.79
CA GLY A 111 19.25 -16.02 3.36
C GLY A 111 18.69 -14.94 4.27
N VAL A 112 19.25 -13.73 4.17
CA VAL A 112 18.86 -12.57 5.00
C VAL A 112 18.27 -11.47 4.12
N SER A 113 17.09 -10.99 4.49
CA SER A 113 16.40 -9.89 3.82
C SER A 113 16.22 -8.72 4.77
N PHE A 114 16.32 -7.50 4.23
CA PHE A 114 16.15 -6.26 4.98
C PHE A 114 15.05 -5.42 4.34
N ALA A 115 14.17 -4.85 5.16
CA ALA A 115 13.16 -3.90 4.70
C ALA A 115 13.85 -2.61 4.23
N ALA A 116 13.47 -2.15 3.03
CA ALA A 116 14.06 -0.98 2.40
C ALA A 116 13.61 0.33 3.05
N ASN A 117 14.42 1.38 2.93
CA ASN A 117 14.02 2.74 3.25
C ASN A 117 13.02 3.24 2.19
N LEU A 118 11.76 3.49 2.59
CA LEU A 118 10.73 3.98 1.68
C LEU A 118 10.64 5.51 1.67
N THR A 119 11.25 6.20 2.62
CA THR A 119 11.19 7.67 2.69
C THR A 119 11.82 8.32 1.45
N PRO A 120 11.45 9.57 1.09
CA PRO A 120 11.97 10.26 -0.08
C PRO A 120 13.38 10.84 0.17
N ASP A 121 14.26 10.05 0.79
CA ASP A 121 15.69 10.33 0.91
C ASP A 121 16.49 9.69 -0.23
N SER A 122 17.70 10.20 -0.50
CA SER A 122 18.64 9.65 -1.48
C SER A 122 19.01 8.17 -1.24
N THR A 123 18.94 7.72 0.01
CA THR A 123 19.16 6.32 0.43
C THR A 123 17.88 5.48 0.37
N GLY A 124 16.72 6.12 0.13
CA GLY A 124 15.41 5.50 -0.01
C GLY A 124 14.84 5.66 -1.42
N THR A 125 13.64 6.27 -1.52
CA THR A 125 12.84 6.34 -2.76
C THR A 125 12.96 7.67 -3.50
N LEU A 126 13.86 8.58 -3.09
CA LEU A 126 13.95 9.91 -3.71
C LEU A 126 14.08 9.85 -5.24
N SER A 127 14.91 8.94 -5.74
CA SER A 127 15.19 8.74 -7.17
C SER A 127 14.23 7.79 -7.88
N TRP A 128 13.27 7.19 -7.16
CA TRP A 128 12.35 6.23 -7.77
C TRP A 128 11.28 6.96 -8.57
N THR A 129 10.93 6.39 -9.72
CA THR A 129 9.72 6.80 -10.46
C THR A 129 8.48 6.08 -9.90
N GLU A 130 7.31 6.63 -10.16
CA GLU A 130 6.03 5.97 -9.84
C GLU A 130 5.95 4.59 -10.52
N GLU A 131 6.38 4.48 -11.79
CA GLU A 131 6.41 3.22 -12.53
C GLU A 131 7.33 2.17 -11.89
N GLN A 132 8.47 2.59 -11.34
CA GLN A 132 9.34 1.70 -10.58
C GLN A 132 8.65 1.21 -9.30
N PHE A 133 7.96 2.09 -8.58
CA PHE A 133 7.19 1.69 -7.40
C PHE A 133 6.07 0.69 -7.75
N MET A 134 5.33 0.94 -8.83
CA MET A 134 4.32 0.01 -9.36
C MET A 134 4.93 -1.33 -9.76
N THR A 135 6.06 -1.33 -10.48
CA THR A 135 6.77 -2.54 -10.88
C THR A 135 7.24 -3.34 -9.66
N ALA A 136 7.72 -2.66 -8.61
CA ALA A 136 8.11 -3.31 -7.36
C ALA A 136 6.93 -4.02 -6.68
N LEU A 137 5.76 -3.38 -6.59
CA LEU A 137 4.59 -3.96 -5.92
C LEU A 137 3.85 -5.03 -6.74
N ARG A 138 3.78 -4.88 -8.08
CA ARG A 138 3.11 -5.84 -8.96
C ARG A 138 3.99 -7.03 -9.32
N GLU A 139 5.20 -6.74 -9.79
CA GLU A 139 6.09 -7.75 -10.36
C GLU A 139 7.13 -8.24 -9.33
N GLY A 140 7.33 -7.52 -8.22
CA GLY A 140 8.25 -7.96 -7.17
C GLY A 140 9.71 -7.85 -7.58
N TYR A 141 10.09 -6.84 -8.38
CA TYR A 141 11.49 -6.53 -8.69
C TYR A 141 12.05 -5.47 -7.75
N SER A 142 13.27 -5.70 -7.24
CA SER A 142 13.92 -4.71 -6.38
C SER A 142 14.12 -3.38 -7.12
N LYS A 143 13.75 -2.28 -6.44
CA LYS A 143 13.75 -0.93 -6.99
C LYS A 143 12.86 -0.74 -8.22
N GLY A 144 11.98 -1.69 -8.52
CA GLY A 144 11.18 -1.68 -9.75
C GLY A 144 12.00 -1.84 -11.03
N ILE A 145 13.26 -2.27 -10.95
CA ILE A 145 14.13 -2.42 -12.12
C ILE A 145 13.99 -3.85 -12.63
N LYS A 146 13.42 -4.01 -13.83
CA LYS A 146 13.33 -5.31 -14.51
C LYS A 146 14.74 -5.90 -14.68
N ASN A 147 14.86 -7.20 -14.45
CA ASN A 147 16.13 -7.96 -14.40
C ASN A 147 17.01 -7.71 -13.16
N ASN A 148 16.61 -6.85 -12.22
CA ASN A 148 17.20 -6.87 -10.89
C ASN A 148 16.71 -8.11 -10.13
N ARG A 149 17.29 -8.39 -8.95
CA ARG A 149 16.80 -9.48 -8.10
C ARG A 149 15.32 -9.27 -7.71
N ARG A 150 14.63 -10.37 -7.38
CA ARG A 150 13.29 -10.32 -6.81
C ARG A 150 13.30 -9.74 -5.39
N LEU A 151 12.19 -9.15 -4.98
CA LEU A 151 11.94 -8.82 -3.58
C LEU A 151 11.94 -10.13 -2.78
N LEU A 152 12.63 -10.10 -1.64
CA LEU A 152 12.82 -11.28 -0.81
C LEU A 152 11.70 -11.37 0.23
N PRO A 153 11.39 -12.58 0.75
CA PRO A 153 10.47 -12.73 1.86
C PRO A 153 10.89 -11.87 3.07
N PRO A 154 9.95 -11.39 3.88
CA PRO A 154 8.50 -11.68 3.82
C PRO A 154 7.71 -10.69 2.95
N MET A 155 8.34 -9.93 2.05
CA MET A 155 7.62 -8.95 1.22
C MET A 155 6.41 -9.60 0.50
N PRO A 156 5.17 -9.14 0.73
CA PRO A 156 3.97 -9.88 0.32
C PRO A 156 3.54 -9.52 -1.12
N VAL A 157 4.39 -9.78 -2.11
CA VAL A 157 4.16 -9.39 -3.51
C VAL A 157 2.82 -9.94 -4.06
N GLU A 158 2.42 -11.14 -3.63
CA GLU A 158 1.15 -11.76 -4.01
C GLU A 158 -0.07 -10.98 -3.52
N ALA A 159 0.04 -10.29 -2.38
CA ALA A 159 -1.01 -9.41 -1.88
C ALA A 159 -0.93 -8.04 -2.54
N THR A 160 0.26 -7.44 -2.59
CA THR A 160 0.45 -6.06 -3.10
C THR A 160 0.16 -5.93 -4.58
N ARG A 161 0.29 -7.02 -5.36
CA ARG A 161 -0.08 -6.98 -6.78
C ARG A 161 -1.57 -6.84 -7.04
N ASN A 162 -2.43 -6.97 -6.03
CA ASN A 162 -3.88 -6.85 -6.19
C ASN A 162 -4.38 -5.41 -6.01
N PHE A 163 -3.54 -4.50 -5.50
CA PHE A 163 -3.88 -3.08 -5.51
C PHE A 163 -4.15 -2.62 -6.94
N THR A 164 -5.13 -1.75 -7.10
CA THR A 164 -5.39 -1.03 -8.35
C THR A 164 -4.26 -0.03 -8.63
N ASP A 165 -4.16 0.45 -9.87
CA ASP A 165 -3.14 1.43 -10.21
C ASP A 165 -3.33 2.73 -9.40
N ASP A 166 -4.57 3.19 -9.24
CA ASP A 166 -4.86 4.41 -8.49
C ASP A 166 -4.50 4.30 -7.00
N GLU A 167 -4.68 3.12 -6.40
CA GLU A 167 -4.21 2.84 -5.04
C GLU A 167 -2.69 2.93 -4.94
N ILE A 168 -1.95 2.30 -5.86
CA ILE A 168 -0.48 2.33 -5.84
C ILE A 168 0.05 3.76 -6.05
N LYS A 169 -0.57 4.52 -6.96
CA LYS A 169 -0.25 5.93 -7.18
C LYS A 169 -0.51 6.76 -5.92
N ALA A 170 -1.64 6.52 -5.25
CA ALA A 170 -1.96 7.19 -4.00
C ALA A 170 -0.93 6.89 -2.91
N MET A 171 -0.56 5.62 -2.73
CA MET A 171 0.51 5.22 -1.80
C MET A 171 1.83 5.93 -2.13
N PHE A 172 2.24 5.94 -3.40
CA PHE A 172 3.46 6.64 -3.81
C PHE A 172 3.38 8.15 -3.54
N ALA A 173 2.24 8.79 -3.86
CA ALA A 173 2.00 10.20 -3.56
C ALA A 173 2.15 10.51 -2.07
N TYR A 174 1.61 9.68 -1.17
CA TYR A 174 1.82 9.84 0.27
C TYR A 174 3.29 9.66 0.67
N ILE A 175 3.99 8.64 0.14
CA ILE A 175 5.42 8.42 0.41
C ILE A 175 6.24 9.68 0.12
N ARG A 176 5.91 10.39 -0.97
CA ARG A 176 6.60 11.65 -1.35
C ARG A 176 6.42 12.79 -0.33
N THR A 177 5.45 12.69 0.58
CA THR A 177 5.19 13.70 1.64
C THR A 177 5.87 13.37 2.97
N ILE A 178 6.39 12.15 3.14
CA ILE A 178 7.02 11.72 4.39
C ILE A 178 8.34 12.47 4.59
N PRO A 179 8.67 12.91 5.82
CA PRO A 179 9.99 13.46 6.11
C PRO A 179 11.12 12.50 5.68
N PRO A 180 12.10 12.98 4.89
CA PRO A 180 13.19 12.13 4.42
C PRO A 180 14.08 11.69 5.59
N ILE A 181 14.40 10.40 5.65
CA ILE A 181 15.31 9.84 6.66
C ILE A 181 16.48 9.17 5.95
N LYS A 182 17.69 9.64 6.23
CA LYS A 182 18.91 9.04 5.68
C LYS A 182 19.20 7.72 6.39
N ASN A 183 19.06 6.61 5.67
CA ASN A 183 19.35 5.27 6.16
C ASN A 183 19.77 4.34 5.00
N VAL A 184 21.05 3.96 4.98
CA VAL A 184 21.59 3.02 3.98
C VAL A 184 21.35 1.60 4.49
N VAL A 185 20.24 1.00 4.05
CA VAL A 185 19.90 -0.38 4.39
C VAL A 185 20.95 -1.35 3.81
N PRO A 186 21.43 -2.33 4.60
CA PRO A 186 22.36 -3.35 4.12
C PRO A 186 21.82 -4.15 2.92
N GLN A 187 22.74 -4.67 2.11
CA GLN A 187 22.36 -5.62 1.06
C GLN A 187 21.95 -6.97 1.68
N PRO A 188 20.98 -7.68 1.08
CA PRO A 188 20.62 -9.01 1.54
C PRO A 188 21.81 -9.96 1.43
N LEU A 189 21.85 -10.95 2.32
CA LEU A 189 22.86 -12.00 2.30
C LEU A 189 22.27 -13.26 1.68
N PRO A 190 23.02 -14.01 0.85
CA PRO A 190 22.58 -15.31 0.37
C PRO A 190 22.45 -16.30 1.55
N PRO A 191 21.78 -17.45 1.38
CA PRO A 191 21.79 -18.53 2.37
C PRO A 191 23.21 -18.86 2.84
N ALA A 192 23.40 -19.15 4.12
CA ALA A 192 24.69 -19.54 4.67
C ALA A 192 25.15 -20.89 4.10
N SER A 193 24.20 -21.73 3.69
CA SER A 193 24.47 -22.98 2.96
C SER A 193 24.81 -22.79 1.47
N ALA A 194 24.74 -21.57 0.93
CA ALA A 194 25.05 -21.33 -0.47
C ALA A 194 26.55 -21.52 -0.75
N PRO A 195 26.94 -22.09 -1.91
CA PRO A 195 28.33 -22.15 -2.30
C PRO A 195 28.94 -20.73 -2.36
N PRO A 196 30.24 -20.57 -2.07
CA PRO A 196 30.88 -19.25 -2.10
C PRO A 196 30.72 -18.63 -3.49
N PRO A 197 30.58 -17.29 -3.58
CA PRO A 197 30.46 -16.62 -4.86
C PRO A 197 31.71 -16.91 -5.70
N PRO A 198 31.58 -17.01 -7.04
CA PRO A 198 32.73 -17.14 -7.90
C PRO A 198 33.68 -15.96 -7.66
N PRO A 199 35.01 -16.16 -7.80
CA PRO A 199 35.97 -15.07 -7.66
C PRO A 199 35.60 -13.93 -8.61
N ALA A 200 35.70 -12.69 -8.12
CA ALA A 200 35.48 -11.51 -8.95
C ALA A 200 36.45 -11.53 -10.14
N LYS A 201 35.93 -11.24 -11.33
CA LYS A 201 36.74 -11.07 -12.55
C LYS A 201 37.51 -9.76 -12.50
#